data_AF-A0A4P5TXL6-F1
#
_entry.id   AF-A0A4P5TXL6-F1
#
_cell.length_a   1.000
_cell.length_b   1.000
_cell.length_c   1.000
_cell.angle_alpha   90.00
_cell.angle_beta   90.00
_cell.angle_gamma   90.00
#
_symmetry.space_group_name_H-M   'P 1'
#
loop_
_entity.id
_entity.type
_entity.pdbx_description
1 polymer ?
#
loop_
_entity_poly.entity_id
_entity_poly.type
_entity_poly.pdbx_seq_one_letter_code
_entity_poly.pdbx_strand_id
1 'polypeptide(L)' 'MSLAARYSGRQFIQLDNSDINPETYAGASRLLFVDAKVNYKFKDRWTASLGVDNIFNDQAYVSHPLSQRTGYAQIKFDY' A
#
# COMPACT_ATOMS: atom_id res chain seq x y z
N MET A 1 -15.31 4.58 -8.17
CA MET A 1 -14.59 4.30 -6.91
C MET A 1 -14.04 2.90 -7.00
N SER A 2 -12.82 2.66 -6.52
CA SER A 2 -12.18 1.35 -6.51
C SER A 2 -11.56 1.08 -5.13
N LEU A 3 -11.59 -0.18 -4.73
CA LEU A 3 -10.93 -0.72 -3.55
C LEU A 3 -9.97 -1.83 -3.98
N ALA A 4 -8.82 -1.92 -3.33
CA ALA A 4 -7.85 -2.98 -3.56
C ALA A 4 -7.30 -3.49 -2.22
N ALA A 5 -6.92 -4.76 -2.16
CA ALA A 5 -6.29 -5.37 -1.00
C ALA A 5 -5.12 -6.25 -1.43
N ARG A 6 -4.04 -6.24 -0.65
CA ARG A 6 -2.83 -7.03 -0.83
C ARG A 6 -2.47 -7.68 0.50
N TYR A 7 -2.32 -9.00 0.50
CA TYR A 7 -1.99 -9.78 1.69
C TYR A 7 -0.73 -10.63 1.44
N SER A 8 0.17 -10.66 2.41
CA SER A 8 1.30 -11.60 2.45
C SER A 8 1.33 -12.32 3.80
N GLY A 9 1.45 -13.64 3.72
CA GLY A 9 1.64 -14.51 4.88
C GLY A 9 3.07 -14.42 5.45
N ARG A 10 3.39 -15.32 6.38
CA ARG A 10 4.73 -15.35 6.98
C ARG A 10 5.75 -15.69 5.91
N GLN A 11 6.83 -14.92 5.87
CA GLN A 11 8.00 -15.15 5.03
C GLN A 11 9.24 -15.30 5.91
N PHE A 12 10.28 -15.87 5.32
CA PHE A 12 11.59 -16.04 5.94
C PHE A 12 12.65 -15.55 4.97
N ILE A 13 13.62 -14.79 5.48
CA ILE A 13 14.75 -14.30 4.67
C ILE A 13 15.91 -15.32 4.70
N GLN A 14 16.08 -16.05 5.80
CA GLN A 14 17.13 -17.06 5.91
C GLN A 14 16.65 -18.40 5.34
N LEU A 15 17.53 -19.10 4.63
CA LEU A 15 17.19 -20.39 3.99
C LEU A 15 16.83 -21.47 5.01
N ASP A 16 17.32 -21.35 6.24
CA ASP A 16 17.05 -22.25 7.35
C ASP A 16 15.82 -21.84 8.18
N ASN A 17 15.14 -20.73 7.81
CA ASN A 17 14.01 -20.14 8.52
C ASN A 17 14.31 -19.79 9.99
N SER A 18 15.58 -19.56 10.35
CA SER A 18 15.94 -19.22 11.73
C SER A 18 15.59 -17.77 12.11
N ASP A 19 15.21 -16.93 11.13
CA ASP A 19 14.68 -15.60 11.37
C ASP A 19 13.25 -15.65 11.95
N ILE A 20 13.19 -15.80 13.28
CA ILE A 20 11.93 -15.92 14.02
C ILE A 20 11.23 -14.57 14.28
N ASN A 21 11.96 -13.45 14.27
CA ASN A 21 11.40 -12.12 14.46
C ASN A 21 11.13 -11.43 13.10
N PRO A 22 9.89 -11.39 12.60
CA PRO A 22 9.59 -10.85 11.28
C PRO A 22 9.35 -9.34 11.28
N GLU A 23 8.94 -8.75 12.42
CA GLU A 23 8.45 -7.36 12.51
C GLU A 23 9.61 -6.38 12.77
N THR A 24 10.65 -6.44 11.93
CA THR A 24 11.87 -5.65 12.12
C THR A 24 12.54 -5.32 10.79
N TYR A 25 13.39 -4.29 10.82
CA TYR A 25 14.37 -4.04 9.76
C TYR A 25 15.22 -5.30 9.52
N ALA A 26 15.53 -5.57 8.25
CA ALA A 26 16.12 -6.82 7.77
C ALA A 26 15.27 -8.09 7.95
N GLY A 27 14.02 -7.98 8.42
CA GLY A 27 13.05 -9.07 8.50
C GLY A 27 12.03 -9.08 7.36
N ALA A 28 11.10 -10.02 7.40
CA ALA A 28 9.97 -10.13 6.48
C ALA A 28 8.63 -10.29 7.24
N SER A 29 7.93 -9.18 7.41
CA SER A 29 6.63 -9.09 8.07
C SER A 29 5.53 -9.79 7.29
N ARG A 30 4.48 -10.20 8.02
CA ARG A 30 3.16 -10.38 7.40
C ARG A 30 2.59 -9.00 7.09
N LEU A 31 1.80 -8.87 6.04
CA LEU A 31 1.19 -7.58 5.70
C LEU A 31 -0.24 -7.75 5.19
N LEU A 32 -1.08 -6.76 5.49
CA LEU A 32 -2.35 -6.54 4.83
C LEU A 32 -2.49 -5.06 4.47
N PHE A 33 -2.28 -4.72 3.20
CA PHE A 33 -2.50 -3.38 2.70
C PHE A 33 -3.85 -3.29 2.02
N VAL A 34 -4.62 -2.27 2.38
CA VAL A 34 -5.91 -1.96 1.76
C VAL A 34 -5.87 -0.54 1.25
N ASP A 35 -6.23 -0.36 -0.01
CA ASP A 35 -6.11 0.89 -0.75
C ASP A 35 -7.48 1.29 -1.30
N ALA A 36 -7.75 2.60 -1.37
CA ALA A 36 -8.99 3.15 -1.91
C ALA A 36 -8.70 4.31 -2.85
N LYS A 37 -9.48 4.39 -3.94
CA LYS A 37 -9.41 5.49 -4.90
C LYS A 37 -10.80 5.90 -5.38
N VAL A 38 -11.03 7.20 -5.48
CA VAL A 38 -12.22 7.80 -6.07
C VAL A 38 -11.82 8.73 -7.21
N ASN A 39 -12.58 8.70 -8.29
CA ASN A 39 -12.42 9.60 -9.43
C ASN A 39 -13.75 10.34 -9.63
N TYR A 40 -13.68 11.64 -9.92
CA TYR A 40 -14.82 12.50 -10.12
C TYR A 40 -14.60 13.42 -11.33
N LYS A 41 -15.43 13.26 -12.36
CA LYS A 41 -15.44 14.14 -13.53
C LYS A 41 -16.30 15.37 -13.22
N PHE A 42 -15.65 16.48 -12.86
CA PHE A 42 -16.33 17.68 -12.40
C PHE A 42 -16.63 18.70 -13.53
N LYS A 43 -16.01 18.54 -14.69
CA LYS A 43 -16.28 19.32 -15.90
C LYS A 43 -15.97 18.50 -17.15
N ASP A 44 -16.50 18.92 -18.30
CA ASP A 44 -16.07 18.36 -19.58
C ASP A 44 -14.54 18.43 -19.70
N ARG A 45 -13.96 17.27 -20.01
CA ARG A 45 -12.52 17.05 -20.15
C ARG A 45 -11.70 17.17 -18.85
N TRP A 46 -12.32 17.35 -17.69
CA TRP A 46 -11.61 17.44 -16.41
C TRP A 46 -12.05 16.38 -15.41
N THR A 47 -11.09 15.62 -14.88
CA THR A 47 -11.32 14.60 -13.85
C THR A 47 -10.39 14.83 -12.67
N ALA A 48 -10.94 14.92 -11.46
CA ALA A 48 -10.19 14.89 -10.21
C ALA A 48 -10.16 13.46 -9.66
N SER A 49 -9.06 13.08 -9.03
CA SER A 49 -8.92 11.79 -8.36
C SER A 49 -8.31 11.98 -6.97
N LEU A 50 -8.80 11.22 -6.01
CA LEU A 50 -8.27 11.16 -4.65
C LEU A 50 -8.06 9.69 -4.28
N GLY A 51 -6.94 9.39 -3.63
CA GLY A 51 -6.67 8.04 -3.16
C GLY A 51 -5.88 8.01 -1.86
N VAL A 52 -6.01 6.89 -1.16
CA VAL A 52 -5.28 6.57 0.07
C VAL A 52 -4.82 5.13 -0.04
N ASP A 53 -3.52 4.93 0.11
CA ASP A 53 -2.89 3.62 0.19
C ASP A 53 -2.63 3.27 1.67
N ASN A 54 -2.69 1.97 1.99
CA ASN A 54 -2.52 1.44 3.35
C ASN A 54 -3.45 2.14 4.38
N ILE A 55 -4.76 2.05 4.17
CA ILE A 55 -5.82 2.67 4.99
C ILE A 55 -5.78 2.24 6.46
N PHE A 56 -5.14 1.13 6.80
CA PHE A 56 -4.99 0.72 8.20
C PHE A 56 -3.66 1.13 8.83
N ASN A 57 -2.75 1.75 8.07
CA ASN A 57 -1.40 2.10 8.50
C ASN A 57 -0.62 0.90 9.05
N ASP A 58 -0.74 -0.24 8.38
CA ASP A 58 0.01 -1.43 8.72
C ASP A 58 1.50 -1.18 8.50
N GLN A 59 2.32 -1.41 9.53
CA GLN A 59 3.76 -1.18 9.50
C GLN A 59 4.46 -2.51 9.23
N ALA A 60 4.75 -2.76 7.96
CA ALA A 60 5.38 -3.99 7.50
C ALA A 60 6.80 -3.75 6.97
N TYR A 61 7.63 -4.80 7.05
CA TYR A 61 9.01 -4.80 6.62
C TYR A 61 9.25 -5.91 5.60
N VAL A 62 10.00 -5.61 4.55
CA VAL A 62 10.61 -6.61 3.66
C VAL A 62 12.04 -6.15 3.41
N SER A 63 12.96 -6.58 4.27
CA SER A 63 14.33 -6.05 4.41
C SER A 63 14.40 -4.58 4.87
N HIS A 64 13.58 -3.70 4.31
CA HIS A 64 13.40 -2.31 4.70
C HIS A 64 11.91 -2.02 5.03
N PRO A 65 11.60 -0.89 5.70
CA PRO A 65 10.22 -0.50 5.95
C PRO A 65 9.48 -0.30 4.63
N LEU A 66 8.25 -0.79 4.56
CA LEU A 66 7.34 -0.47 3.47
C LEU A 66 6.66 0.89 3.71
N SER A 67 6.07 1.44 2.64
CA SER A 67 5.32 2.68 2.72
C SER A 67 4.17 2.58 3.74
N GLN A 68 4.16 3.52 4.67
CA GLN A 68 3.04 3.72 5.60
C GLN A 68 1.84 4.35 4.87
N ARG A 69 0.78 4.66 5.61
CA ARG A 69 -0.42 5.30 5.06
C ARG A 69 -0.04 6.56 4.27
N THR A 70 -0.41 6.56 2.99
CA THR A 70 -0.07 7.66 2.08
C THR A 70 -1.32 8.11 1.33
N GLY A 71 -1.54 9.42 1.25
CA GLY A 71 -2.62 10.02 0.48
C GLY A 71 -2.11 10.69 -0.78
N TYR A 72 -2.90 10.68 -1.84
CA TYR A 72 -2.57 11.38 -3.09
C TYR A 72 -3.81 12.01 -3.74
N ALA A 73 -3.56 13.07 -4.51
CA ALA A 73 -4.56 13.76 -5.32
C ALA A 73 -4.03 13.94 -6.74
N GLN A 74 -4.90 13.83 -7.73
CA GLN A 74 -4.55 13.99 -9.14
C GLN A 74 -5.65 14.78 -9.86
N ILE A 75 -5.24 15.62 -10.81
CA ILE A 75 -6.14 16.27 -11.78
C ILE A 75 -5.71 15.82 -13.17
N LYS A 76 -6.68 15.41 -14.00
CA LYS A 76 -6.49 15.00 -15.39
C LYS A 76 -7.29 15.91 -16.31
N PHE A 77 -6.66 16.34 -17.40
CA PHE A 77 -7.30 17.01 -18.54
C PHE A 77 -7.23 16.12 -19.79
N ASP A 78 -8.35 15.95 -20.49
CA ASP A 78 -8.43 15.21 -21.75
C ASP A 78 -8.35 16.21 -22.93
N TYR A 79 -7.32 16.12 -23.79
CA TYR A 79 -7.11 17.03 -24.94
C TYR A 79 -8.01 16.71 -26.14
#